data_AF-A0A925XV13-F1
#
_entry.id   AF-A0A925XV13-F1
#
_cell.length_a   1.000
_cell.length_b   1.000
_cell.length_c   1.000
_cell.angle_alpha   90.00
_cell.angle_beta   90.00
_cell.angle_gamma   90.00
#
_symmetry.space_group_name_H-M   'P 1'
#
loop_
_entity.id
_entity.type
_entity.pdbx_description
1 polymer ?
#
loop_
_entity_poly.entity_id
_entity_poly.type
_entity_poly.pdbx_seq_one_letter_code
_entity_poly.pdbx_strand_id
1 'polypeptide(L)'
;GTVRNLLDGRVELVAEGEKRELEEFLQAIRDSGGRGFSVVDLNGNILYDVGSDLEAEAIRRGHYPEGRSENRGIEAEGGTVATFGSTPFAFIASERGSFLSIYDISDPRAPRFMQLLPTGVSPEGVLAIPQRGLILTSNEVDGTIDIFEATNNRYVPPRTQPTVKSLSTSLPWNAFSGLANGPGNRLYAVPDQALSPSRIFTLRLQGPRALVESALGLTKDGIPVSYDLEGVAVNPGGGFWLASEGEAGNDPPNLLIRVDAKGQVQQEVTVPPNVAALVTDSGFEGVAVNETGSVVYTILQRELEGVSGSVLVGAYNVAEGSWTAYKYLLDPVPADVEDAWVGLSEITYLGNESFAVIERDNQAAGDARVKRIYSFSLQGLAPGATIAKQLRVDLLSQFGYDLEKIEGLTLKRGSAWVVNDNDGAGETRLLNIGPLP
;
A
#
# COMPACT_ATOMS: atom_id res chain seq x y z
N GLY A 1 -16.67 -35.96 -19.12
CA GLY A 1 -16.12 -36.23 -17.77
C GLY A 1 -17.21 -36.19 -16.72
N THR A 2 -16.89 -36.56 -15.48
CA THR A 2 -17.75 -36.45 -14.29
C THR A 2 -17.09 -35.54 -13.26
N VAL A 3 -17.90 -34.76 -12.54
CA VAL A 3 -17.47 -33.95 -11.39
C VAL A 3 -18.18 -34.51 -10.16
N ARG A 4 -17.47 -34.84 -9.09
CA ARG A 4 -18.09 -35.21 -7.81
C ARG A 4 -17.36 -34.60 -6.62
N ASN A 5 -18.13 -34.23 -5.59
CA ASN A 5 -17.59 -33.81 -4.31
C ASN A 5 -17.25 -35.05 -3.47
N LEU A 6 -16.05 -35.07 -2.89
CA LEU A 6 -15.60 -36.09 -1.95
C LEU A 6 -16.00 -35.69 -0.52
N LEU A 7 -16.12 -36.68 0.36
CA LEU A 7 -16.54 -36.48 1.76
C LEU A 7 -15.56 -35.64 2.59
N ASP A 8 -14.33 -35.47 2.11
CA ASP A 8 -13.28 -34.67 2.74
C ASP A 8 -13.22 -33.23 2.18
N GLY A 9 -14.20 -32.82 1.38
CA GLY A 9 -14.29 -31.47 0.81
C GLY A 9 -13.49 -31.26 -0.48
N ARG A 10 -12.76 -32.27 -0.96
CA ARG A 10 -12.10 -32.20 -2.28
C ARG A 10 -13.11 -32.41 -3.42
N VAL A 11 -12.82 -31.84 -4.59
CA VAL A 11 -13.57 -32.08 -5.82
C VAL A 11 -12.77 -33.05 -6.69
N GLU A 12 -13.40 -34.13 -7.14
CA GLU A 12 -12.82 -35.05 -8.12
C GLU A 12 -13.43 -34.76 -9.50
N LEU A 13 -12.58 -34.38 -10.45
CA LEU A 13 -12.91 -34.32 -11.88
C LEU A 13 -12.27 -35.50 -12.61
N VAL A 14 -13.09 -36.27 -13.32
CA VAL A 14 -12.65 -37.33 -14.23
C VAL A 14 -13.01 -36.91 -15.64
N ALA A 15 -12.03 -36.71 -16.51
CA ALA A 15 -12.24 -36.42 -17.92
C ALA A 15 -11.60 -37.51 -18.78
N GLU A 16 -12.29 -37.94 -19.83
CA GLU A 16 -11.81 -38.91 -20.81
C GLU A 16 -11.98 -38.31 -22.20
N GLY A 17 -10.95 -38.41 -23.03
CA GLY A 17 -10.90 -37.76 -24.33
C GLY A 17 -9.52 -37.90 -24.98
N GLU A 18 -9.37 -37.25 -26.13
CA GLU A 18 -8.09 -37.14 -26.84
C GLU A 18 -7.05 -36.44 -25.94
N LYS A 19 -5.79 -36.91 -25.95
CA LYS A 19 -4.76 -36.43 -25.01
C LYS A 19 -4.60 -34.90 -25.08
N ARG A 20 -4.61 -34.34 -26.28
CA ARG A 20 -4.49 -32.89 -26.49
C ARG A 20 -5.64 -32.12 -25.85
N GLU A 21 -6.86 -32.62 -25.98
CA GLU A 21 -8.05 -31.98 -25.39
C GLU A 21 -8.04 -32.08 -23.87
N LEU A 22 -7.53 -33.19 -23.31
CA LEU A 22 -7.36 -33.34 -21.87
C LEU A 22 -6.26 -32.43 -21.31
N GLU A 23 -5.17 -32.23 -22.05
CA GLU A 23 -4.11 -31.27 -21.70
C GLU A 23 -4.62 -29.82 -21.76
N GLU A 24 -5.36 -29.45 -22.82
CA GLU A 24 -6.01 -28.14 -22.95
C GLU A 24 -7.07 -27.92 -21.86
N PHE A 25 -7.86 -28.94 -21.51
CA PHE A 25 -8.85 -28.87 -20.44
C PHE A 25 -8.22 -28.78 -19.06
N LEU A 26 -7.16 -29.55 -18.78
CA LEU A 26 -6.40 -29.46 -17.54
C LEU A 26 -5.73 -28.08 -17.42
N GLN A 27 -5.18 -27.58 -18.52
CA GLN A 27 -4.61 -26.24 -18.59
C GLN A 27 -5.71 -25.20 -18.35
N ALA A 28 -6.89 -25.32 -18.95
CA ALA A 28 -8.03 -24.45 -18.69
C ALA A 28 -8.52 -24.48 -17.24
N ILE A 29 -8.47 -25.64 -16.56
CA ILE A 29 -8.78 -25.74 -15.12
C ILE A 29 -7.72 -25.05 -14.27
N ARG A 30 -6.43 -25.27 -14.56
CA ARG A 30 -5.34 -24.55 -13.91
C ARG A 30 -5.37 -23.05 -14.22
N ASP A 31 -5.92 -22.72 -15.39
CA ASP A 31 -6.11 -21.37 -15.85
C ASP A 31 -7.38 -20.72 -15.32
N SER A 32 -8.29 -21.53 -14.76
CA SER A 32 -9.49 -21.06 -14.07
C SER A 32 -9.17 -20.82 -12.60
N GLY A 33 -8.72 -19.61 -12.27
CA GLY A 33 -8.78 -19.08 -10.91
C GLY A 33 -10.17 -18.52 -10.62
N GLY A 34 -10.70 -18.77 -9.43
CA GLY A 34 -12.03 -18.30 -9.02
C GLY A 34 -12.00 -16.82 -8.62
N ARG A 35 -12.86 -15.97 -9.18
CA ARG A 35 -13.06 -14.58 -8.73
C ARG A 35 -13.96 -14.46 -7.49
N GLY A 36 -14.41 -15.61 -6.96
CA GLY A 36 -15.41 -15.69 -5.92
C GLY A 36 -15.70 -17.12 -5.53
N PHE A 37 -16.83 -17.34 -4.87
CA PHE A 37 -17.26 -18.64 -4.39
C PHE A 37 -18.75 -18.85 -4.70
N SER A 38 -19.15 -20.11 -4.77
CA SER A 38 -20.54 -20.53 -4.87
C SER A 38 -20.88 -21.47 -3.72
N VAL A 39 -22.13 -21.47 -3.30
CA VAL A 39 -22.68 -22.47 -2.36
C VAL A 39 -23.45 -23.50 -3.19
N VAL A 40 -23.11 -24.77 -3.03
CA VAL A 40 -23.76 -25.88 -3.75
C VAL A 40 -24.45 -26.83 -2.78
N ASP A 41 -25.60 -27.38 -3.18
CA ASP A 41 -26.25 -28.45 -2.43
C ASP A 41 -25.59 -29.82 -2.71
N LEU A 42 -26.02 -30.85 -1.98
CA LEU A 42 -25.49 -32.22 -2.13
C LEU A 42 -25.82 -32.86 -3.49
N ASN A 43 -26.76 -32.30 -4.25
CA ASN A 43 -27.09 -32.74 -5.60
C ASN A 43 -26.31 -31.96 -6.67
N GLY A 44 -25.44 -31.02 -6.27
CA GLY A 44 -24.67 -30.17 -7.16
C GLY A 44 -25.43 -28.95 -7.70
N ASN A 45 -26.61 -28.63 -7.16
CA ASN A 45 -27.31 -27.41 -7.55
C ASN A 45 -26.64 -26.20 -6.89
N ILE A 46 -26.39 -25.14 -7.66
CA ILE A 46 -25.92 -23.86 -7.14
C ILE A 46 -27.08 -23.21 -6.37
N LEU A 47 -26.87 -23.00 -5.07
CA LEU A 47 -27.80 -22.32 -4.16
C LEU A 47 -27.55 -20.81 -4.12
N TYR A 48 -26.30 -20.42 -4.24
CA TYR A 48 -25.84 -19.03 -4.21
C TYR A 48 -24.55 -18.90 -5.01
N ASP A 49 -24.38 -17.78 -5.69
CA ASP A 49 -23.13 -17.37 -6.33
C ASP A 49 -22.83 -15.94 -5.90
N VAL A 50 -21.61 -15.67 -5.43
CA VAL A 50 -21.23 -14.33 -4.95
C VAL A 50 -21.14 -13.29 -6.07
N GLY A 51 -21.03 -13.73 -7.33
CA GLY A 51 -20.82 -12.84 -8.46
C GLY A 51 -19.63 -11.91 -8.23
N SER A 52 -19.84 -10.61 -8.44
CA SER A 52 -18.82 -9.57 -8.26
C SER A 52 -18.83 -8.92 -6.87
N ASP A 53 -19.66 -9.37 -5.93
CA ASP A 53 -19.79 -8.72 -4.62
C ASP A 53 -18.51 -8.83 -3.78
N LEU A 54 -17.75 -9.92 -3.92
CA LEU A 54 -16.48 -10.10 -3.21
C LEU A 54 -15.41 -9.11 -3.73
N GLU A 55 -15.26 -8.97 -5.05
CA GLU A 55 -14.39 -7.96 -5.66
C GLU A 55 -14.84 -6.54 -5.28
N ALA A 56 -16.14 -6.27 -5.21
CA ALA A 56 -16.68 -4.99 -4.74
C ALA A 56 -16.29 -4.68 -3.29
N GLU A 57 -16.29 -5.69 -2.39
CA GLU A 57 -15.81 -5.51 -1.01
C GLU A 57 -14.29 -5.31 -0.93
N ALA A 58 -13.52 -5.97 -1.80
CA ALA A 58 -12.08 -5.79 -1.95
C ALA A 58 -11.73 -4.37 -2.42
N ILE A 59 -12.37 -3.87 -3.48
CA ILE A 59 -12.22 -2.48 -3.98
C ILE A 59 -12.53 -1.48 -2.86
N ARG A 60 -13.64 -1.68 -2.13
CA ARG A 60 -14.02 -0.78 -1.04
C ARG A 60 -12.98 -0.72 0.08
N ARG A 61 -12.16 -1.75 0.27
CA ARG A 61 -11.17 -1.85 1.37
C ARG A 61 -9.72 -1.76 0.94
N GLY A 62 -9.48 -1.57 -0.35
CA GLY A 62 -8.15 -1.43 -0.91
C GLY A 62 -7.35 -2.72 -0.99
N HIS A 63 -8.06 -3.82 -1.25
CA HIS A 63 -7.50 -5.15 -1.45
C HIS A 63 -7.78 -5.68 -2.87
N TYR A 64 -8.09 -4.78 -3.81
CA TYR A 64 -8.31 -5.18 -5.20
C TYR A 64 -7.00 -5.02 -5.99
N PRO A 65 -6.38 -6.11 -6.45
CA PRO A 65 -5.12 -6.05 -7.20
C PRO A 65 -5.41 -5.62 -8.65
N GLU A 66 -5.46 -4.31 -8.88
CA GLU A 66 -5.86 -3.73 -10.17
C GLU A 66 -5.03 -4.28 -11.35
N GLY A 67 -3.71 -4.41 -11.19
CA GLY A 67 -2.81 -4.98 -12.21
C GLY A 67 -3.07 -6.47 -12.52
N ARG A 68 -3.87 -7.15 -11.69
CA ARG A 68 -4.30 -8.54 -11.90
C ARG A 68 -5.73 -8.64 -12.43
N SER A 69 -6.40 -7.52 -12.73
CA SER A 69 -7.79 -7.51 -13.21
C SER A 69 -7.99 -8.37 -14.45
N GLU A 70 -7.07 -8.33 -15.42
CA GLU A 70 -7.12 -9.21 -16.62
C GLU A 70 -6.66 -10.64 -16.32
N ASN A 71 -5.93 -10.81 -15.22
CA ASN A 71 -5.32 -12.06 -14.79
C ASN A 71 -6.07 -12.68 -13.61
N ARG A 72 -7.42 -12.72 -13.62
CA ARG A 72 -8.28 -13.38 -12.59
C ARG A 72 -8.51 -12.58 -11.27
N GLY A 73 -8.03 -11.35 -11.18
CA GLY A 73 -8.38 -10.42 -10.09
C GLY A 73 -7.91 -10.92 -8.72
N ILE A 74 -8.85 -11.00 -7.78
CA ILE A 74 -8.59 -11.29 -6.36
C ILE A 74 -8.19 -12.75 -6.06
N GLU A 75 -8.54 -13.70 -6.94
CA GLU A 75 -8.32 -15.16 -6.74
C GLU A 75 -8.71 -15.71 -5.35
N ALA A 76 -9.96 -16.13 -5.22
CA ALA A 76 -10.43 -16.86 -4.04
C ALA A 76 -9.99 -18.33 -4.15
N GLU A 77 -9.03 -18.75 -3.31
CA GLU A 77 -8.43 -20.09 -3.38
C GLU A 77 -8.56 -20.88 -2.08
N GLY A 78 -8.39 -20.23 -0.92
CA GLY A 78 -8.56 -20.85 0.39
C GLY A 78 -9.99 -20.71 0.92
N GLY A 79 -10.52 -21.74 1.59
CA GLY A 79 -11.82 -21.61 2.23
C GLY A 79 -12.14 -22.69 3.27
N THR A 80 -12.93 -22.31 4.28
CA THR A 80 -13.48 -23.26 5.26
C THR A 80 -14.85 -22.79 5.76
N VAL A 81 -15.60 -23.71 6.35
CA VAL A 81 -16.85 -23.41 7.06
C VAL A 81 -16.75 -23.88 8.50
N ALA A 82 -17.23 -23.06 9.43
CA ALA A 82 -17.24 -23.43 10.84
C ALA A 82 -18.34 -22.71 11.61
N THR A 83 -18.80 -23.33 12.69
CA THR A 83 -19.83 -22.75 13.56
C THR A 83 -19.18 -22.09 14.77
N PHE A 84 -19.37 -20.78 14.91
CA PHE A 84 -18.96 -20.03 16.10
C PHE A 84 -20.22 -19.68 16.90
N GLY A 85 -20.30 -20.18 18.14
CA GLY A 85 -21.54 -20.13 18.91
C GLY A 85 -22.65 -20.94 18.23
N SER A 86 -23.74 -20.28 17.86
CA SER A 86 -24.86 -20.89 17.12
C SER A 86 -24.88 -20.55 15.63
N THR A 87 -23.93 -19.74 15.16
CA THR A 87 -23.96 -19.20 13.79
C THR A 87 -22.93 -19.92 12.92
N PRO A 88 -23.33 -20.52 11.80
CA PRO A 88 -22.40 -21.06 10.82
C PRO A 88 -21.82 -19.92 9.97
N PHE A 89 -20.51 -19.95 9.76
CA PHE A 89 -19.78 -18.98 8.96
C PHE A 89 -19.00 -19.69 7.84
N ALA A 90 -18.90 -19.02 6.69
CA ALA A 90 -17.91 -19.31 5.66
C ALA A 90 -16.77 -18.30 5.75
N PHE A 91 -15.55 -18.78 5.60
CA PHE A 91 -14.31 -18.01 5.60
C PHE A 91 -13.63 -18.29 4.27
N ILE A 92 -13.44 -17.26 3.44
CA ILE A 92 -12.93 -17.37 2.08
C ILE A 92 -11.71 -16.46 1.95
N ALA A 93 -10.54 -17.05 1.75
CA ALA A 93 -9.27 -16.35 1.55
C ALA A 93 -9.08 -16.00 0.08
N SER A 94 -8.54 -14.81 -0.14
CA SER A 94 -8.16 -14.27 -1.44
C SER A 94 -6.65 -14.19 -1.49
N GLU A 95 -6.04 -15.01 -2.33
CA GLU A 95 -4.60 -15.14 -2.49
C GLU A 95 -4.01 -13.78 -2.90
N ARG A 96 -4.55 -13.18 -3.97
CA ARG A 96 -4.00 -11.93 -4.51
C ARG A 96 -4.52 -10.66 -3.89
N GLY A 97 -5.62 -10.75 -3.15
CA GLY A 97 -6.12 -9.63 -2.37
C GLY A 97 -5.45 -9.52 -0.99
N SER A 98 -4.76 -10.57 -0.55
CA SER A 98 -4.19 -10.68 0.81
C SER A 98 -5.26 -10.38 1.87
N PHE A 99 -6.37 -11.12 1.81
CA PHE A 99 -7.44 -11.00 2.80
C PHE A 99 -8.23 -12.29 3.04
N LEU A 100 -8.89 -12.34 4.20
CA LEU A 100 -9.92 -13.30 4.55
C LEU A 100 -11.29 -12.61 4.61
N SER A 101 -12.24 -13.09 3.82
CA SER A 101 -13.64 -12.64 3.84
C SER A 101 -14.53 -13.59 4.64
N ILE A 102 -15.47 -13.03 5.39
CA ILE A 102 -16.32 -13.76 6.33
C ILE A 102 -17.79 -13.54 5.99
N TYR A 103 -18.54 -14.63 5.88
CA TYR A 103 -19.97 -14.64 5.60
C TYR A 103 -20.72 -15.44 6.66
N ASP A 104 -21.83 -14.90 7.17
CA ASP A 104 -22.82 -15.66 7.92
C ASP A 104 -23.65 -16.47 6.91
N ILE A 105 -23.62 -17.80 7.03
CA ILE A 105 -24.27 -18.74 6.12
C ILE A 105 -25.46 -19.44 6.79
N SER A 106 -26.10 -18.79 7.78
CA SER A 106 -27.33 -19.30 8.40
C SER A 106 -28.44 -19.58 7.38
N ASP A 107 -28.48 -18.79 6.31
CA ASP A 107 -29.21 -19.11 5.08
C ASP A 107 -28.20 -19.33 3.92
N PRO A 108 -27.95 -20.59 3.49
CA PRO A 108 -27.00 -20.88 2.43
C PRO A 108 -27.43 -20.37 1.04
N ARG A 109 -28.70 -19.95 0.87
CA ARG A 109 -29.18 -19.29 -0.36
C ARG A 109 -29.01 -17.78 -0.34
N ALA A 110 -28.73 -17.20 0.82
CA ALA A 110 -28.46 -15.78 0.98
C ALA A 110 -27.37 -15.53 2.05
N PRO A 111 -26.11 -15.98 1.82
CA PRO A 111 -24.99 -15.65 2.68
C PRO A 111 -24.87 -14.14 2.92
N ARG A 112 -24.63 -13.74 4.17
CA ARG A 112 -24.52 -12.33 4.56
C ARG A 112 -23.07 -11.97 4.86
N PHE A 113 -22.49 -11.07 4.06
CA PHE A 113 -21.15 -10.56 4.30
C PHE A 113 -21.03 -9.90 5.70
N MET A 114 -19.99 -10.28 6.44
CA MET A 114 -19.73 -9.82 7.80
C MET A 114 -18.55 -8.85 7.83
N GLN A 115 -17.41 -9.30 7.33
CA GLN A 115 -16.13 -8.61 7.45
C GLN A 115 -15.14 -9.13 6.41
N LEU A 116 -14.18 -8.27 6.08
CA LEU A 116 -12.95 -8.61 5.38
C LEU A 116 -11.81 -8.25 6.33
N LEU A 117 -10.91 -9.19 6.55
CA LEU A 117 -9.75 -9.09 7.42
C LEU A 117 -8.49 -9.13 6.54
N PRO A 118 -7.62 -8.12 6.61
CA PRO A 118 -6.30 -8.20 6.00
C PRO A 118 -5.54 -9.42 6.52
N THR A 119 -4.76 -10.05 5.65
CA THR A 119 -3.81 -11.12 5.98
C THR A 119 -2.40 -10.70 5.53
N GLY A 120 -1.42 -11.54 5.81
CA GLY A 120 -0.18 -11.60 5.05
C GLY A 120 -0.40 -11.96 3.57
N VAL A 121 0.70 -12.05 2.83
CA VAL A 121 0.72 -12.16 1.37
C VAL A 121 0.38 -13.57 0.89
N SER A 122 -0.53 -13.68 -0.07
CA SER A 122 -0.95 -14.95 -0.68
C SER A 122 -1.46 -15.98 0.34
N PRO A 123 -2.58 -15.72 1.05
CA PRO A 123 -3.19 -16.69 1.95
C PRO A 123 -3.81 -17.86 1.18
N GLU A 124 -3.26 -19.06 1.35
CA GLU A 124 -3.78 -20.29 0.71
C GLU A 124 -4.59 -21.17 1.68
N GLY A 125 -4.14 -21.28 2.93
CA GLY A 125 -4.73 -22.14 3.94
C GLY A 125 -5.64 -21.36 4.88
N VAL A 126 -6.80 -21.94 5.24
CA VAL A 126 -7.71 -21.37 6.26
C VAL A 126 -8.09 -22.47 7.25
N LEU A 127 -7.83 -22.22 8.54
CA LEU A 127 -8.17 -23.14 9.63
C LEU A 127 -9.03 -22.45 10.69
N ALA A 128 -10.25 -22.92 10.86
CA ALA A 128 -11.11 -22.50 11.98
C ALA A 128 -10.92 -23.42 13.19
N ILE A 129 -10.80 -22.83 14.38
CA ILE A 129 -10.71 -23.51 15.68
C ILE A 129 -11.82 -22.97 16.60
N PRO A 130 -13.09 -23.35 16.39
CA PRO A 130 -14.22 -22.73 17.09
C PRO A 130 -14.19 -22.88 18.60
N GLN A 131 -13.64 -23.99 19.12
CA GLN A 131 -13.53 -24.24 20.57
C GLN A 131 -12.62 -23.23 21.27
N ARG A 132 -11.75 -22.54 20.50
CA ARG A 132 -10.89 -21.46 20.98
C ARG A 132 -11.33 -20.08 20.49
N GLY A 133 -12.37 -20.01 19.67
CA GLY A 133 -12.77 -18.76 19.02
C GLY A 133 -11.74 -18.23 18.03
N LEU A 134 -10.93 -19.09 17.39
CA LEU A 134 -9.83 -18.64 16.51
C LEU A 134 -10.06 -19.02 15.04
N ILE A 135 -9.55 -18.21 14.14
CA ILE A 135 -9.38 -18.49 12.70
C ILE A 135 -7.95 -18.16 12.32
N LEU A 136 -7.31 -19.03 11.55
CA LEU A 136 -5.92 -18.86 11.12
C LEU A 136 -5.85 -18.85 9.59
N THR A 137 -4.92 -18.08 9.04
CA THR A 137 -4.48 -18.19 7.64
C THR A 137 -3.00 -18.55 7.57
N SER A 138 -2.61 -19.31 6.56
CA SER A 138 -1.20 -19.54 6.21
C SER A 138 -0.89 -18.80 4.92
N ASN A 139 0.12 -17.93 4.97
CA ASN A 139 0.45 -16.97 3.93
C ASN A 139 1.74 -17.43 3.24
N GLU A 140 1.66 -17.79 1.95
CA GLU A 140 2.73 -18.51 1.27
C GLU A 140 3.98 -17.65 1.06
N VAL A 141 3.79 -16.41 0.59
CA VAL A 141 4.88 -15.58 0.07
C VAL A 141 5.70 -14.93 1.18
N ASP A 142 5.05 -14.44 2.23
CA ASP A 142 5.75 -13.84 3.37
C ASP A 142 6.08 -14.84 4.49
N GLY A 143 5.64 -16.10 4.35
CA GLY A 143 5.92 -17.17 5.30
C GLY A 143 5.25 -17.00 6.67
N THR A 144 4.21 -16.18 6.77
CA THR A 144 3.55 -15.87 8.04
C THR A 144 2.28 -16.70 8.31
N ILE A 145 1.82 -16.66 9.57
CA ILE A 145 0.52 -17.17 9.99
C ILE A 145 -0.22 -16.03 10.69
N ASP A 146 -1.38 -15.64 10.17
CA ASP A 146 -2.29 -14.75 10.90
C ASP A 146 -3.20 -15.54 11.83
N ILE A 147 -3.49 -14.95 12.98
CA ILE A 147 -4.41 -15.51 13.99
C ILE A 147 -5.47 -14.45 14.31
N PHE A 148 -6.71 -14.72 13.92
CA PHE A 148 -7.86 -13.89 14.18
C PHE A 148 -8.69 -14.46 15.33
N GLU A 149 -9.13 -13.60 16.24
CA GLU A 149 -10.04 -13.97 17.34
C GLU A 149 -11.47 -13.51 17.03
N ALA A 150 -12.42 -14.43 17.12
CA ALA A 150 -13.84 -14.14 17.04
C ALA A 150 -14.31 -13.45 18.33
N THR A 151 -14.87 -12.24 18.18
CA THR A 151 -15.41 -11.48 19.32
C THR A 151 -16.91 -11.27 19.18
N ASN A 152 -17.61 -11.14 20.30
CA ASN A 152 -19.07 -10.95 20.31
C ASN A 152 -19.51 -9.55 19.85
N ASN A 153 -18.57 -8.59 19.80
CA ASN A 153 -18.84 -7.21 19.46
C ASN A 153 -18.19 -6.85 18.14
N ARG A 154 -18.83 -5.96 17.39
CA ARG A 154 -18.21 -5.40 16.18
C ARG A 154 -16.95 -4.62 16.56
N TYR A 155 -15.81 -4.97 15.96
CA TYR A 155 -14.59 -4.18 16.08
C TYR A 155 -14.81 -2.75 15.58
N VAL A 156 -14.48 -1.77 16.41
CA VAL A 156 -14.48 -0.35 16.06
C VAL A 156 -13.04 0.13 16.14
N PRO A 157 -12.40 0.45 15.00
CA PRO A 157 -11.03 0.96 14.98
C PRO A 157 -10.91 2.24 15.82
N PRO A 158 -9.79 2.45 16.52
CA PRO A 158 -9.57 3.70 17.23
C PRO A 158 -9.45 4.87 16.24
N ARG A 159 -9.76 6.09 16.69
CA ARG A 159 -9.61 7.31 15.86
C ARG A 159 -8.16 7.58 15.45
N THR A 160 -7.21 7.00 16.17
CA THR A 160 -5.78 7.05 15.89
C THR A 160 -5.33 6.02 14.86
N GLN A 161 -6.18 5.06 14.49
CA GLN A 161 -5.94 4.10 13.41
C GLN A 161 -7.24 3.87 12.63
N PRO A 162 -7.76 4.90 11.94
CA PRO A 162 -8.98 4.75 11.18
C PRO A 162 -8.78 3.76 10.02
N THR A 163 -9.80 2.94 9.75
CA THR A 163 -9.78 2.10 8.55
C THR A 163 -10.10 2.94 7.32
N VAL A 164 -9.29 2.81 6.28
CA VAL A 164 -9.56 3.47 5.00
C VAL A 164 -10.65 2.69 4.26
N LYS A 165 -11.57 3.40 3.61
CA LYS A 165 -12.65 2.78 2.83
C LYS A 165 -13.05 3.67 1.66
N SER A 166 -13.27 3.07 0.50
CA SER A 166 -13.84 3.76 -0.65
C SER A 166 -15.32 4.04 -0.49
N LEU A 167 -15.76 5.22 -0.95
CA LEU A 167 -17.18 5.57 -1.06
C LEU A 167 -17.88 4.86 -2.23
N SER A 168 -17.13 4.39 -3.22
CA SER A 168 -17.67 3.80 -4.45
C SER A 168 -16.79 2.65 -4.93
N THR A 169 -17.40 1.66 -5.58
CA THR A 169 -16.66 0.61 -6.31
C THR A 169 -16.02 1.12 -7.60
N SER A 170 -16.33 2.34 -8.02
CA SER A 170 -15.67 3.03 -9.14
C SER A 170 -14.41 3.78 -8.73
N LEU A 171 -13.97 3.63 -7.48
CA LEU A 171 -12.79 4.28 -6.91
C LEU A 171 -11.92 3.21 -6.23
N PRO A 172 -11.27 2.31 -6.99
CA PRO A 172 -10.23 1.44 -6.45
C PRO A 172 -9.07 2.29 -5.95
N TRP A 173 -8.46 1.83 -4.86
CA TRP A 173 -7.36 2.47 -4.16
C TRP A 173 -6.57 1.36 -3.45
N ASN A 174 -5.27 1.55 -3.30
CA ASN A 174 -4.32 0.72 -2.55
C ASN A 174 -2.98 1.46 -2.64
N ALA A 175 -1.90 0.81 -2.19
CA ALA A 175 -0.51 1.19 -2.42
C ALA A 175 -0.19 2.66 -2.13
N PHE A 176 -0.61 3.21 -0.98
CA PHE A 176 -0.38 4.63 -0.72
C PHE A 176 1.08 4.90 -0.34
N SER A 177 1.83 5.41 -1.30
CA SER A 177 3.26 5.69 -1.19
C SER A 177 3.53 7.11 -0.68
N GLY A 178 2.76 8.12 -1.14
CA GLY A 178 2.88 9.50 -0.68
C GLY A 178 1.68 10.05 0.09
N LEU A 179 1.89 10.94 1.07
CA LEU A 179 0.81 11.56 1.87
C LEU A 179 0.96 13.07 2.08
N ALA A 180 -0.11 13.85 1.87
CA ALA A 180 -0.12 15.29 2.12
C ALA A 180 -1.33 15.78 2.92
N ASN A 181 -1.17 16.91 3.60
CA ASN A 181 -2.23 17.60 4.32
C ASN A 181 -3.21 18.27 3.33
N GLY A 182 -4.49 17.92 3.40
CA GLY A 182 -5.56 18.54 2.61
C GLY A 182 -6.41 19.55 3.38
N PRO A 183 -7.38 20.23 2.75
CA PRO A 183 -8.25 21.20 3.43
C PRO A 183 -9.19 20.53 4.45
N GLY A 184 -9.54 21.26 5.52
CA GLY A 184 -10.51 20.78 6.51
C GLY A 184 -10.02 19.54 7.25
N ASN A 185 -10.75 18.43 7.13
CA ASN A 185 -10.41 17.10 7.68
C ASN A 185 -9.90 16.12 6.60
N ARG A 186 -9.39 16.64 5.48
CA ARG A 186 -8.86 15.82 4.39
C ARG A 186 -7.35 15.64 4.46
N LEU A 187 -6.91 14.52 3.90
CA LEU A 187 -5.55 14.23 3.46
C LEU A 187 -5.59 13.99 1.95
N TYR A 188 -4.47 14.18 1.29
CA TYR A 188 -4.21 13.71 -0.07
C TYR A 188 -3.26 12.54 -0.01
N ALA A 189 -3.41 11.57 -0.90
CA ALA A 189 -2.49 10.45 -1.05
C ALA A 189 -2.26 10.16 -2.53
N VAL A 190 -1.09 9.66 -2.87
CA VAL A 190 -0.80 9.11 -4.21
C VAL A 190 -0.46 7.63 -4.08
N PRO A 191 -0.91 6.79 -5.02
CA PRO A 191 -0.38 5.46 -5.16
C PRO A 191 0.86 5.43 -6.05
N ASP A 192 1.70 4.41 -5.87
CA ASP A 192 2.76 4.01 -6.81
C ASP A 192 2.17 3.51 -8.15
N GLN A 193 3.02 2.87 -8.96
CA GLN A 193 2.63 2.24 -10.21
C GLN A 193 1.63 1.07 -10.10
N ALA A 194 1.27 0.59 -8.90
CA ALA A 194 0.21 -0.41 -8.72
C ALA A 194 -1.16 0.09 -9.23
N LEU A 195 -1.36 1.41 -9.35
CA LEU A 195 -2.55 2.03 -9.92
C LEU A 195 -2.25 2.97 -11.09
N SER A 196 -2.36 2.42 -12.30
CA SER A 196 -2.26 3.17 -13.55
C SER A 196 -3.65 3.49 -14.17
N PRO A 197 -3.87 4.67 -14.78
CA PRO A 197 -2.98 5.85 -14.81
C PRO A 197 -2.89 6.58 -13.47
N SER A 198 -1.86 7.41 -13.30
CA SER A 198 -1.56 8.09 -12.04
C SER A 198 -2.68 9.03 -11.59
N ARG A 199 -2.88 9.13 -10.27
CA ARG A 199 -3.96 9.92 -9.67
C ARG A 199 -3.63 10.35 -8.24
N ILE A 200 -4.24 11.44 -7.79
CA ILE A 200 -4.17 11.91 -6.40
C ILE A 200 -5.52 11.64 -5.71
N PHE A 201 -5.51 10.79 -4.68
CA PHE A 201 -6.70 10.51 -3.88
C PHE A 201 -6.96 11.60 -2.85
N THR A 202 -8.24 11.84 -2.57
CA THR A 202 -8.67 12.64 -1.41
C THR A 202 -9.28 11.73 -0.36
N LEU A 203 -8.67 11.72 0.83
CA LEU A 203 -9.12 10.95 1.99
C LEU A 203 -9.78 11.88 3.00
N ARG A 204 -11.05 11.66 3.33
CA ARG A 204 -11.75 12.41 4.38
C ARG A 204 -11.75 11.67 5.71
N LEU A 205 -11.10 12.25 6.72
CA LEU A 205 -11.04 11.70 8.07
C LEU A 205 -12.39 11.85 8.78
N GLN A 206 -13.01 10.74 9.19
CA GLN A 206 -14.32 10.69 9.85
C GLN A 206 -14.31 9.69 11.03
N GLY A 207 -13.67 10.07 12.13
CA GLY A 207 -13.63 9.26 13.36
C GLY A 207 -12.86 7.95 13.14
N PRO A 208 -13.49 6.77 13.27
CA PRO A 208 -12.83 5.48 13.06
C PRO A 208 -12.65 5.09 11.57
N ARG A 209 -12.94 6.01 10.64
CA ARG A 209 -12.86 5.81 9.19
C ARG A 209 -12.10 6.93 8.51
N ALA A 210 -11.39 6.61 7.45
CA ALA A 210 -10.93 7.55 6.43
C ALA A 210 -11.59 7.17 5.10
N LEU A 211 -12.28 8.11 4.46
CA LEU A 211 -13.10 7.80 3.29
C LEU A 211 -12.41 8.31 2.02
N VAL A 212 -12.08 7.40 1.10
CA VAL A 212 -11.65 7.77 -0.26
C VAL A 212 -12.86 8.31 -0.98
N GLU A 213 -12.89 9.63 -1.21
CA GLU A 213 -14.07 10.31 -1.76
C GLU A 213 -13.91 10.79 -3.20
N SER A 214 -12.67 10.93 -3.67
CA SER A 214 -12.38 11.28 -5.05
C SER A 214 -10.94 10.90 -5.43
N ALA A 215 -10.70 10.74 -6.72
CA ALA A 215 -9.38 10.63 -7.32
C ALA A 215 -9.23 11.69 -8.42
N LEU A 216 -8.18 12.50 -8.34
CA LEU A 216 -7.79 13.46 -9.37
C LEU A 216 -6.81 12.77 -10.32
N GLY A 217 -7.29 12.34 -11.50
CA GLY A 217 -6.42 11.75 -12.51
C GLY A 217 -5.43 12.77 -13.07
N LEU A 218 -4.20 12.32 -13.35
CA LEU A 218 -3.16 13.16 -13.93
C LEU A 218 -3.21 13.10 -15.46
N THR A 219 -2.99 14.24 -16.10
CA THR A 219 -2.94 14.35 -17.56
C THR A 219 -1.73 15.14 -18.04
N LYS A 220 -1.16 14.72 -19.16
CA LYS A 220 -0.16 15.48 -19.92
C LYS A 220 -0.73 15.73 -21.31
N ASP A 221 -0.80 17.00 -21.70
CA ASP A 221 -1.45 17.43 -22.96
C ASP A 221 -2.88 16.87 -23.16
N GLY A 222 -3.65 16.74 -22.07
CA GLY A 222 -5.01 16.19 -22.08
C GLY A 222 -5.11 14.66 -22.14
N ILE A 223 -3.98 13.94 -22.13
CA ILE A 223 -3.91 12.47 -22.15
C ILE A 223 -3.57 11.96 -20.75
N PRO A 224 -4.26 10.92 -20.22
CA PRO A 224 -3.86 10.29 -18.96
C PRO A 224 -2.39 9.84 -19.01
N VAL A 225 -1.67 10.08 -17.92
CA VAL A 225 -0.24 9.76 -17.81
C VAL A 225 0.00 8.85 -16.60
N SER A 226 1.03 8.01 -16.71
CA SER A 226 1.46 7.10 -15.66
C SER A 226 2.90 7.43 -15.27
N TYR A 227 3.10 7.49 -13.96
CA TYR A 227 4.34 7.69 -13.24
C TYR A 227 4.34 6.71 -12.08
N ASP A 228 5.53 6.42 -11.57
CA ASP A 228 5.71 5.67 -10.33
C ASP A 228 5.81 6.67 -9.18
N LEU A 229 4.69 7.00 -8.53
CA LEU A 229 4.59 8.17 -7.65
C LEU A 229 4.85 7.81 -6.18
N GLU A 230 5.94 8.32 -5.63
CA GLU A 230 6.33 8.08 -4.23
C GLU A 230 6.02 9.24 -3.28
N GLY A 231 5.77 10.43 -3.82
CA GLY A 231 5.62 11.64 -3.00
C GLY A 231 4.54 12.58 -3.51
N VAL A 232 3.84 13.24 -2.58
CA VAL A 232 2.93 14.34 -2.89
C VAL A 232 3.07 15.50 -1.91
N ALA A 233 3.14 16.72 -2.44
CA ALA A 233 3.10 17.97 -1.68
C ALA A 233 2.08 18.94 -2.28
N VAL A 234 1.27 19.58 -1.42
CA VAL A 234 0.39 20.66 -1.85
C VAL A 234 1.24 21.88 -2.19
N ASN A 235 1.09 22.42 -3.40
CA ASN A 235 1.77 23.64 -3.80
C ASN A 235 1.01 24.87 -3.27
N PRO A 236 1.64 25.80 -2.52
CA PRO A 236 0.98 27.02 -2.05
C PRO A 236 0.37 27.89 -3.16
N GLY A 237 0.96 27.87 -4.36
CA GLY A 237 0.44 28.54 -5.55
C GLY A 237 -0.78 27.84 -6.19
N GLY A 238 -1.24 26.73 -5.65
CA GLY A 238 -2.28 25.86 -6.19
C GLY A 238 -1.71 24.64 -6.93
N GLY A 239 -2.47 23.55 -6.94
CA GLY A 239 -2.03 22.27 -7.48
C GLY A 239 -1.08 21.53 -6.54
N PHE A 240 -0.20 20.71 -7.11
CA PHE A 240 0.68 19.81 -6.38
C PHE A 240 2.07 19.74 -7.01
N TRP A 241 3.05 19.41 -6.17
CA TRP A 241 4.29 18.79 -6.59
C TRP A 241 4.24 17.32 -6.24
N LEU A 242 4.74 16.50 -7.14
CA LEU A 242 4.84 15.05 -7.00
C LEU A 242 6.29 14.64 -7.21
N ALA A 243 6.69 13.53 -6.61
CA ALA A 243 7.93 12.86 -6.90
C ALA A 243 7.62 11.52 -7.57
N SER A 244 8.43 11.16 -8.56
CA SER A 244 8.38 9.86 -9.20
C SER A 244 9.76 9.20 -9.19
N GLU A 245 9.79 7.94 -8.75
CA GLU A 245 11.02 7.23 -8.38
C GLU A 245 12.02 7.18 -9.53
N GLY A 246 11.57 6.75 -10.70
CA GLY A 246 12.46 6.37 -11.78
C GLY A 246 13.20 5.06 -11.46
N GLU A 247 14.03 4.59 -12.38
CA GLU A 247 14.65 3.26 -12.32
C GLU A 247 16.17 3.33 -12.50
N ALA A 248 16.87 2.18 -12.41
CA ALA A 248 18.32 2.15 -12.66
C ALA A 248 18.70 2.71 -14.02
N GLY A 249 19.79 3.48 -14.03
CA GLY A 249 20.19 4.24 -15.22
C GLY A 249 19.29 5.44 -15.51
N ASN A 250 18.34 5.74 -14.63
CA ASN A 250 17.40 6.85 -14.70
C ASN A 250 16.51 6.77 -15.97
N ASP A 251 16.00 5.57 -16.27
CA ASP A 251 15.05 5.27 -17.35
C ASP A 251 13.97 4.25 -16.92
N PRO A 252 12.72 4.69 -16.63
CA PRO A 252 12.25 6.08 -16.67
C PRO A 252 13.00 6.99 -15.68
N PRO A 253 13.03 8.31 -15.95
CA PRO A 253 13.77 9.25 -15.13
C PRO A 253 13.14 9.47 -13.76
N ASN A 254 13.98 9.78 -12.77
CA ASN A 254 13.59 10.41 -11.51
C ASN A 254 13.01 11.78 -11.81
N LEU A 255 11.77 12.05 -11.38
CA LEU A 255 11.06 13.28 -11.72
C LEU A 255 10.45 13.99 -10.50
N LEU A 256 10.68 15.30 -10.41
CA LEU A 256 9.74 16.20 -9.75
C LEU A 256 8.72 16.68 -10.77
N ILE A 257 7.43 16.53 -10.46
CA ILE A 257 6.34 16.82 -11.39
C ILE A 257 5.43 17.88 -10.77
N ARG A 258 5.28 19.03 -11.44
CA ARG A 258 4.31 20.06 -11.05
C ARG A 258 3.03 19.87 -11.81
N VAL A 259 1.92 19.72 -11.09
CA VAL A 259 0.57 19.63 -11.65
C VAL A 259 -0.31 20.76 -11.14
N ASP A 260 -1.26 21.22 -11.95
CA ASP A 260 -2.25 22.20 -11.52
C ASP A 260 -3.37 21.56 -10.68
N ALA A 261 -4.32 22.37 -10.22
CA ALA A 261 -5.45 21.90 -9.42
C ALA A 261 -6.41 20.95 -10.17
N LYS A 262 -6.26 20.80 -11.49
CA LYS A 262 -7.03 19.88 -12.35
C LYS A 262 -6.23 18.62 -12.70
N GLY A 263 -5.00 18.46 -12.20
CA GLY A 263 -4.15 17.31 -12.50
C GLY A 263 -3.37 17.44 -13.80
N GLN A 264 -3.39 18.61 -14.45
CA GLN A 264 -2.63 18.82 -15.67
C GLN A 264 -1.15 19.04 -15.34
N VAL A 265 -0.27 18.21 -15.90
CA VAL A 265 1.18 18.35 -15.83
C VAL A 265 1.59 19.67 -16.48
N GLN A 266 2.31 20.48 -15.71
CA GLN A 266 2.84 21.78 -16.13
C GLN A 266 4.35 21.76 -16.29
N GLN A 267 5.04 20.92 -15.52
CA GLN A 267 6.49 20.86 -15.48
C GLN A 267 6.94 19.48 -15.00
N GLU A 268 8.00 18.97 -15.61
CA GLU A 268 8.76 17.81 -15.16
C GLU A 268 10.22 18.26 -15.00
N VAL A 269 10.84 17.90 -13.89
CA VAL A 269 12.22 18.28 -13.55
C VAL A 269 12.98 17.02 -13.21
N THR A 270 14.05 16.74 -13.95
CA THR A 270 14.95 15.62 -13.68
C THR A 270 16.00 16.01 -12.64
N VAL A 271 16.59 15.00 -11.99
CA VAL A 271 17.85 15.18 -11.25
C VAL A 271 18.98 15.69 -12.17
N PRO A 272 20.03 16.34 -11.62
CA PRO A 272 21.22 16.68 -12.39
C PRO A 272 21.85 15.44 -13.06
N PRO A 273 22.40 15.54 -14.29
CA PRO A 273 22.94 14.39 -15.02
C PRO A 273 24.02 13.60 -14.28
N ASN A 274 24.84 14.28 -13.48
CA ASN A 274 25.88 13.65 -12.66
C ASN A 274 25.32 12.86 -11.46
N VAL A 275 24.08 13.13 -11.04
CA VAL A 275 23.35 12.35 -10.05
C VAL A 275 22.61 11.22 -10.73
N ALA A 276 21.87 11.49 -11.82
CA ALA A 276 21.16 10.48 -12.62
C ALA A 276 22.04 9.28 -12.98
N ALA A 277 23.30 9.53 -13.38
CA ALA A 277 24.23 8.48 -13.78
C ALA A 277 24.65 7.53 -12.64
N LEU A 278 24.30 7.84 -11.39
CA LEU A 278 24.65 7.05 -10.20
C LEU A 278 23.41 6.51 -9.47
N VAL A 279 22.20 6.81 -9.96
CA VAL A 279 20.97 6.29 -9.36
C VAL A 279 20.83 4.80 -9.71
N THR A 280 20.57 3.97 -8.69
CA THR A 280 20.30 2.54 -8.80
C THR A 280 18.80 2.29 -9.03
N ASP A 281 18.29 1.08 -8.77
CA ASP A 281 16.84 0.74 -8.84
C ASP A 281 16.00 1.42 -7.74
N SER A 282 16.48 2.51 -7.16
CA SER A 282 15.72 3.25 -6.14
C SER A 282 16.06 4.73 -6.19
N GLY A 283 15.02 5.55 -6.25
CA GLY A 283 15.11 6.92 -6.74
C GLY A 283 14.43 7.93 -5.83
N PHE A 284 13.69 8.85 -6.43
CA PHE A 284 12.95 9.85 -5.68
C PHE A 284 11.78 9.26 -4.91
N GLU A 285 11.75 9.62 -3.64
CA GLU A 285 10.71 9.22 -2.70
C GLU A 285 9.83 10.42 -2.36
N GLY A 286 9.66 10.72 -1.08
CA GLY A 286 8.96 11.91 -0.61
C GLY A 286 9.32 13.23 -1.31
N VAL A 287 8.34 14.14 -1.28
CA VAL A 287 8.48 15.51 -1.79
C VAL A 287 7.88 16.50 -0.80
N ALA A 288 8.55 17.63 -0.61
CA ALA A 288 8.08 18.73 0.22
C ALA A 288 8.24 20.07 -0.47
N VAL A 289 7.47 21.08 -0.05
CA VAL A 289 7.48 22.41 -0.64
C VAL A 289 7.47 23.44 0.49
N ASN A 290 8.29 24.50 0.37
CA ASN A 290 8.30 25.58 1.35
C ASN A 290 7.02 26.44 1.31
N GLU A 291 6.84 27.33 2.27
CA GLU A 291 5.61 28.13 2.42
C GLU A 291 5.29 29.00 1.20
N THR A 292 6.30 29.36 0.41
CA THR A 292 6.16 30.23 -0.76
C THR A 292 6.05 29.47 -2.09
N GLY A 293 6.29 28.15 -2.10
CA GLY A 293 6.36 27.36 -3.32
C GLY A 293 7.61 27.63 -4.18
N SER A 294 8.62 28.32 -3.62
CA SER A 294 9.83 28.72 -4.36
C SER A 294 10.93 27.67 -4.34
N VAL A 295 10.90 26.76 -3.37
CA VAL A 295 11.83 25.64 -3.25
C VAL A 295 11.04 24.35 -3.04
N VAL A 296 11.37 23.35 -3.84
CA VAL A 296 10.86 21.98 -3.74
C VAL A 296 11.97 21.09 -3.22
N TYR A 297 11.67 20.25 -2.24
CA TYR A 297 12.61 19.33 -1.63
C TYR A 297 12.22 17.90 -1.95
N THR A 298 13.20 17.02 -2.06
CA THR A 298 13.01 15.59 -2.27
C THR A 298 14.20 14.82 -1.69
N ILE A 299 14.08 13.51 -1.64
CA ILE A 299 15.06 12.58 -1.09
C ILE A 299 15.32 11.47 -2.10
N LEU A 300 16.54 10.95 -2.12
CA LEU A 300 16.81 9.65 -2.75
C LEU A 300 16.65 8.55 -1.69
N GLN A 301 15.92 7.48 -2.03
CA GLN A 301 15.64 6.37 -1.12
C GLN A 301 16.94 5.70 -0.64
N ARG A 302 17.80 5.39 -1.62
CA ARG A 302 18.99 4.56 -1.45
C ARG A 302 20.26 5.34 -1.76
N GLU A 303 21.38 4.73 -1.38
CA GLU A 303 22.70 5.26 -1.67
C GLU A 303 22.94 5.27 -3.18
N LEU A 304 23.56 6.34 -3.68
CA LEU A 304 24.05 6.37 -5.05
C LEU A 304 25.18 5.35 -5.24
N GLU A 305 25.37 4.89 -6.48
CA GLU A 305 26.46 3.99 -6.84
C GLU A 305 27.82 4.53 -6.35
N GLY A 306 28.56 3.70 -5.62
CA GLY A 306 29.87 4.05 -5.06
C GLY A 306 29.82 4.91 -3.79
N VAL A 307 28.63 5.24 -3.27
CA VAL A 307 28.43 5.91 -1.97
C VAL A 307 27.93 4.88 -0.95
N SER A 308 28.37 5.00 0.30
CA SER A 308 27.93 4.10 1.38
C SER A 308 27.63 4.88 2.66
N GLY A 309 26.56 4.49 3.34
CA GLY A 309 26.09 5.03 4.61
C GLY A 309 25.41 6.40 4.51
N SER A 310 25.04 6.84 3.31
CA SER A 310 24.39 8.13 3.12
C SER A 310 23.64 8.28 1.82
N VAL A 311 22.58 9.08 1.87
CA VAL A 311 21.75 9.46 0.72
C VAL A 311 21.73 10.98 0.53
N LEU A 312 21.07 11.45 -0.52
CA LEU A 312 20.93 12.86 -0.82
C LEU A 312 19.55 13.40 -0.45
N VAL A 313 19.55 14.59 0.15
CA VAL A 313 18.38 15.47 0.23
C VAL A 313 18.57 16.57 -0.82
N GLY A 314 17.67 16.64 -1.79
CA GLY A 314 17.70 17.64 -2.85
C GLY A 314 16.81 18.85 -2.52
N ALA A 315 17.24 20.03 -2.94
CA ALA A 315 16.48 21.28 -2.91
C ALA A 315 16.54 21.93 -4.30
N TYR A 316 15.39 21.99 -4.97
CA TYR A 316 15.22 22.58 -6.30
C TYR A 316 14.63 24.00 -6.18
N ASN A 317 15.38 24.99 -6.66
CA ASN A 317 14.89 26.36 -6.78
C ASN A 317 14.05 26.49 -8.05
N VAL A 318 12.75 26.75 -7.90
CA VAL A 318 11.78 26.75 -8.99
C VAL A 318 12.03 27.89 -9.99
N ALA A 319 12.47 29.05 -9.51
CA ALA A 319 12.67 30.23 -10.35
C ALA A 319 13.99 30.14 -11.15
N GLU A 320 15.04 29.62 -10.52
CA GLU A 320 16.37 29.50 -11.13
C GLU A 320 16.56 28.21 -11.92
N GLY A 321 15.74 27.19 -11.66
CA GLY A 321 15.93 25.86 -12.22
C GLY A 321 17.20 25.18 -11.71
N SER A 322 17.66 25.52 -10.51
CA SER A 322 18.93 25.09 -9.94
C SER A 322 18.73 24.10 -8.79
N TRP A 323 19.69 23.19 -8.61
CA TRP A 323 19.69 22.19 -7.55
C TRP A 323 20.76 22.51 -6.50
N THR A 324 20.39 22.35 -5.23
CA THR A 324 21.31 22.19 -4.10
C THR A 324 21.08 20.82 -3.50
N ALA A 325 22.14 20.14 -3.06
CA ALA A 325 22.04 18.83 -2.42
C ALA A 325 22.74 18.83 -1.06
N TYR A 326 22.24 18.02 -0.14
CA TYR A 326 22.77 17.84 1.22
C TYR A 326 22.93 16.34 1.49
N LYS A 327 23.88 15.99 2.37
CA LYS A 327 24.17 14.59 2.70
C LYS A 327 23.40 14.17 3.96
N TYR A 328 22.57 13.15 3.86
CA TYR A 328 21.89 12.53 5.01
C TYR A 328 22.59 11.22 5.37
N LEU A 329 22.99 11.04 6.63
CA LEU A 329 23.60 9.79 7.09
C LEU A 329 22.51 8.81 7.52
N LEU A 330 22.52 7.61 6.94
CA LEU A 330 21.61 6.54 7.30
C LEU A 330 22.01 5.89 8.63
N ASP A 331 21.04 5.33 9.32
CA ASP A 331 21.22 4.40 10.41
C ASP A 331 21.91 3.13 9.90
N PRO A 332 22.68 2.43 10.75
CA PRO A 332 23.34 1.20 10.35
C PRO A 332 22.33 0.13 9.90
N VAL A 333 22.67 -0.56 8.82
CA VAL A 333 21.96 -1.74 8.36
C VAL A 333 22.06 -2.85 9.41
N PRO A 334 20.96 -3.55 9.75
CA PRO A 334 20.99 -4.73 10.61
C PRO A 334 21.94 -5.80 10.07
N ALA A 335 22.96 -6.16 10.85
CA ALA A 335 23.97 -7.11 10.41
C ALA A 335 23.53 -8.58 10.57
N ASP A 336 22.45 -8.82 11.32
CA ASP A 336 21.89 -10.14 11.63
C ASP A 336 20.79 -10.59 10.65
N VAL A 337 20.45 -9.74 9.66
CA VAL A 337 19.38 -10.00 8.70
C VAL A 337 19.95 -9.99 7.28
N GLU A 338 19.69 -11.06 6.53
CA GLU A 338 20.14 -11.21 5.15
C GLU A 338 19.40 -10.23 4.23
N ASP A 339 20.08 -9.71 3.20
CA ASP A 339 19.54 -8.75 2.23
C ASP A 339 18.90 -7.48 2.82
N ALA A 340 19.24 -7.15 4.06
CA ALA A 340 18.76 -5.94 4.71
C ALA A 340 19.40 -4.69 4.11
N TRP A 341 18.60 -3.65 3.96
CA TRP A 341 19.05 -2.30 3.67
C TRP A 341 18.26 -1.28 4.48
N VAL A 342 18.80 -0.07 4.62
CA VAL A 342 18.13 1.08 5.24
C VAL A 342 18.07 2.22 4.22
N GLY A 343 16.94 2.93 4.18
CA GLY A 343 16.67 4.02 3.24
C GLY A 343 15.65 5.01 3.77
N LEU A 344 15.37 6.04 2.97
CA LEU A 344 14.37 7.07 3.28
C LEU A 344 13.11 6.88 2.44
N SER A 345 11.93 7.07 3.00
CA SER A 345 10.68 6.90 2.24
C SER A 345 9.80 8.15 2.18
N GLU A 346 10.06 9.17 3.00
CA GLU A 346 9.24 10.40 2.97
C GLU A 346 9.98 11.61 3.51
N ILE A 347 9.59 12.80 3.06
CA ILE A 347 10.01 14.08 3.63
C ILE A 347 8.82 15.04 3.78
N THR A 348 8.55 15.48 5.01
CA THR A 348 7.52 16.49 5.32
C THR A 348 8.17 17.80 5.75
N TYR A 349 7.78 18.91 5.12
CA TYR A 349 8.21 20.24 5.54
C TYR A 349 7.48 20.69 6.82
N LEU A 350 8.26 21.12 7.82
CA LEU A 350 7.78 21.56 9.14
C LEU A 350 7.79 23.09 9.30
N GLY A 351 8.31 23.82 8.30
CA GLY A 351 8.55 25.27 8.37
C GLY A 351 10.00 25.61 8.71
N ASN A 352 10.42 26.82 8.32
CA ASN A 352 11.77 27.35 8.58
C ASN A 352 12.90 26.39 8.17
N GLU A 353 12.82 25.80 6.96
CA GLU A 353 13.81 24.83 6.48
C GLU A 353 14.03 23.64 7.43
N SER A 354 12.98 23.27 8.18
CA SER A 354 12.97 22.09 9.05
C SER A 354 12.06 21.02 8.45
N PHE A 355 12.44 19.76 8.66
CA PHE A 355 11.82 18.62 8.00
C PHE A 355 11.63 17.47 8.99
N ALA A 356 10.59 16.66 8.76
CA ALA A 356 10.48 15.31 9.28
C ALA A 356 10.72 14.33 8.12
N VAL A 357 11.35 13.20 8.38
CA VAL A 357 11.69 12.20 7.37
C VAL A 357 11.40 10.81 7.92
N ILE A 358 10.83 9.92 7.10
CA ILE A 358 10.76 8.50 7.43
C ILE A 358 12.06 7.83 6.98
N GLU A 359 12.67 7.08 7.89
CA GLU A 359 13.81 6.23 7.63
C GLU A 359 13.47 4.81 8.09
N ARG A 360 13.62 3.84 7.18
CA ARG A 360 13.23 2.45 7.42
C ARG A 360 14.22 1.46 6.86
N ASP A 361 14.20 0.24 7.40
CA ASP A 361 14.70 -0.94 6.70
C ASP A 361 13.62 -1.59 5.82
N ASN A 362 14.04 -2.51 4.95
CA ASN A 362 13.19 -3.36 4.12
C ASN A 362 12.71 -4.64 4.80
N GLN A 363 12.67 -4.66 6.13
CA GLN A 363 12.35 -5.85 6.91
C GLN A 363 10.97 -5.72 7.58
N ALA A 364 10.36 -6.86 7.90
CA ALA A 364 9.02 -6.96 8.49
C ALA A 364 8.90 -8.25 9.34
N ALA A 365 7.70 -8.53 9.86
CA ALA A 365 7.34 -9.83 10.47
C ALA A 365 8.30 -10.32 11.57
N GLY A 366 8.80 -9.41 12.41
CA GLY A 366 9.73 -9.67 13.50
C GLY A 366 11.19 -9.41 13.15
N ASP A 367 11.52 -9.23 11.88
CA ASP A 367 12.87 -8.92 11.40
C ASP A 367 13.13 -7.42 11.23
N ALA A 368 12.11 -6.57 11.30
CA ALA A 368 12.28 -5.11 11.32
C ALA A 368 13.15 -4.66 12.51
N ARG A 369 14.04 -3.69 12.27
CA ARG A 369 14.91 -3.05 13.27
C ARG A 369 14.87 -1.53 13.19
N VAL A 370 14.55 -0.97 12.02
CA VAL A 370 14.52 0.46 11.73
C VAL A 370 13.18 0.82 11.10
N LYS A 371 12.34 1.52 11.87
CA LYS A 371 11.11 2.18 11.39
C LYS A 371 10.97 3.50 12.14
N ARG A 372 11.65 4.55 11.69
CA ARG A 372 11.89 5.77 12.48
C ARG A 372 11.44 7.02 11.75
N ILE A 373 11.02 8.01 12.54
CA ILE A 373 10.84 9.39 12.07
C ILE A 373 11.92 10.23 12.71
N TYR A 374 12.76 10.81 11.86
CA TYR A 374 13.76 11.80 12.23
C TYR A 374 13.27 13.20 11.90
N SER A 375 13.86 14.20 12.55
CA SER A 375 13.77 15.59 12.15
C SER A 375 15.15 16.18 11.88
N PHE A 376 15.24 17.14 10.97
CA PHE A 376 16.46 17.90 10.73
C PHE A 376 16.15 19.32 10.24
N SER A 377 17.18 20.18 10.17
CA SER A 377 17.09 21.49 9.54
C SER A 377 18.21 21.69 8.52
N LEU A 378 17.89 22.39 7.43
CA LEU A 378 18.85 22.83 6.42
C LEU A 378 19.34 24.28 6.66
N GLN A 379 18.80 24.95 7.68
CA GLN A 379 19.07 26.35 7.92
C GLN A 379 20.57 26.61 8.16
N GLY A 380 21.14 27.50 7.34
CA GLY A 380 22.54 27.89 7.43
C GLY A 380 23.54 26.82 6.95
N LEU A 381 23.07 25.69 6.41
CA LEU A 381 23.94 24.69 5.81
C LEU A 381 24.40 25.13 4.41
N ALA A 382 25.69 24.94 4.14
CA ALA A 382 26.24 25.11 2.80
C ALA A 382 25.83 23.92 1.89
N PRO A 383 25.78 24.10 0.56
CA PRO A 383 25.65 22.99 -0.39
C PRO A 383 26.64 21.86 -0.11
N GLY A 384 26.15 20.62 -0.10
CA GLY A 384 26.94 19.42 0.17
C GLY A 384 27.21 19.13 1.66
N ALA A 385 26.74 19.97 2.58
CA ALA A 385 26.92 19.74 4.01
C ALA A 385 26.18 18.48 4.48
N THR A 386 26.75 17.82 5.50
CA THR A 386 26.10 16.70 6.19
C THR A 386 25.05 17.22 7.17
N ILE A 387 23.85 16.66 7.07
CA ILE A 387 22.70 16.98 7.91
C ILE A 387 22.88 16.37 9.30
N ALA A 388 22.58 17.15 10.34
CA ALA A 388 22.39 16.63 11.69
C ALA A 388 20.92 16.27 11.89
N LYS A 389 20.63 14.97 12.08
CA LYS A 389 19.28 14.44 12.34
C LYS A 389 19.04 14.19 13.82
N GLN A 390 17.79 14.29 14.25
CA GLN A 390 17.33 13.99 15.61
C GLN A 390 16.17 13.00 15.55
N LEU A 391 16.28 11.88 16.26
CA LEU A 391 15.20 10.91 16.38
C LEU A 391 14.00 11.55 17.08
N ARG A 392 12.81 11.44 16.49
CA ARG A 392 11.55 11.92 17.08
C ARG A 392 10.66 10.78 17.48
N VAL A 393 10.49 9.79 16.61
CA VAL A 393 9.61 8.64 16.85
C VAL A 393 10.29 7.37 16.35
N ASP A 394 10.17 6.30 17.12
CA ASP A 394 10.51 4.94 16.70
C ASP A 394 9.18 4.17 16.57
N LEU A 395 8.70 4.02 15.33
CA LEU A 395 7.38 3.48 15.00
C LEU A 395 7.27 1.99 15.35
N LEU A 396 8.38 1.26 15.25
CA LEU A 396 8.43 -0.15 15.63
C LEU A 396 8.16 -0.30 17.13
N SER A 397 8.97 0.34 17.98
CA SER A 397 8.88 0.17 19.43
C SER A 397 7.69 0.89 20.08
N GLN A 398 7.25 2.03 19.54
CA GLN A 398 6.17 2.84 20.13
C GLN A 398 4.78 2.48 19.62
N PHE A 399 4.67 1.95 18.39
CA PHE A 399 3.39 1.68 17.73
C PHE A 399 3.24 0.24 17.22
N GLY A 400 4.26 -0.62 17.38
CA GLY A 400 4.24 -1.99 16.85
C GLY A 400 4.10 -2.01 15.33
N TYR A 401 4.75 -1.05 14.66
CA TYR A 401 4.70 -0.96 13.21
C TYR A 401 5.78 -1.83 12.59
N ASP A 402 5.39 -3.03 12.15
CA ASP A 402 6.27 -4.09 11.66
C ASP A 402 5.91 -4.52 10.22
N LEU A 403 5.28 -3.61 9.47
CA LEU A 403 5.09 -3.74 8.03
C LEU A 403 6.34 -3.20 7.32
N GLU A 404 6.67 -3.78 6.17
CA GLU A 404 7.92 -3.49 5.44
C GLU A 404 8.02 -2.01 5.02
N LYS A 405 7.06 -1.54 4.23
CA LYS A 405 7.01 -0.18 3.70
C LYS A 405 6.23 0.75 4.60
N ILE A 406 6.84 1.84 5.06
CA ILE A 406 6.13 2.98 5.67
C ILE A 406 6.60 4.22 4.94
N GLU A 407 5.72 4.81 4.14
CA GLU A 407 6.15 5.68 3.05
C GLU A 407 5.39 7.00 3.04
N GLY A 408 4.12 7.04 3.46
CA GLY A 408 3.43 8.32 3.61
C GLY A 408 3.62 8.94 4.99
N LEU A 409 3.90 10.24 5.07
CA LEU A 409 3.94 11.06 6.29
C LEU A 409 3.39 12.46 6.01
N THR A 410 2.54 12.96 6.89
CA THR A 410 2.16 14.37 6.85
C THR A 410 1.76 14.93 8.21
N LEU A 411 1.84 16.25 8.38
CA LEU A 411 1.31 16.93 9.56
C LEU A 411 -0.11 17.43 9.33
N LYS A 412 -1.04 16.99 10.19
CA LYS A 412 -2.44 17.42 10.19
C LYS A 412 -2.83 17.89 11.58
N ARG A 413 -3.11 19.19 11.72
CA ARG A 413 -3.56 19.83 12.98
C ARG A 413 -2.59 19.56 14.15
N GLY A 414 -1.29 19.62 13.86
CA GLY A 414 -0.24 19.39 14.86
C GLY A 414 0.04 17.92 15.19
N SER A 415 -0.62 16.96 14.53
CA SER A 415 -0.30 15.54 14.65
C SER A 415 0.30 15.00 13.36
N ALA A 416 1.29 14.13 13.48
CA ALA A 416 1.81 13.35 12.38
C ALA A 416 0.86 12.19 12.04
N TRP A 417 0.64 12.01 10.75
CA TRP A 417 -0.10 10.90 10.17
C TRP A 417 0.83 10.11 9.27
N VAL A 418 0.81 8.80 9.39
CA VAL A 418 1.61 7.89 8.57
C VAL A 418 0.76 6.83 7.90
N VAL A 419 1.20 6.33 6.75
CA VAL A 419 0.57 5.22 6.04
C VAL A 419 1.63 4.35 5.36
N ASN A 420 1.39 3.03 5.30
CA ASN A 420 2.19 2.15 4.46
C ASN A 420 1.70 2.12 3.02
N ASP A 421 2.66 1.87 2.15
CA ASP A 421 2.43 1.18 0.90
C ASP A 421 2.23 -0.33 1.17
N ASN A 422 1.29 -0.95 0.46
CA ASN A 422 1.01 -2.37 0.51
C ASN A 422 1.23 -3.06 -0.85
N ASP A 423 1.95 -2.44 -1.79
CA ASP A 423 2.25 -2.98 -3.12
C ASP A 423 1.00 -3.42 -3.89
N GLY A 424 -0.13 -2.78 -3.60
CA GLY A 424 -1.41 -3.04 -4.24
C GLY A 424 -2.29 -4.10 -3.57
N ALA A 425 -1.81 -4.83 -2.56
CA ALA A 425 -2.56 -5.87 -1.84
C ALA A 425 -2.13 -6.03 -0.37
N GLY A 426 -3.09 -6.22 0.54
CA GLY A 426 -2.81 -6.42 1.97
C GLY A 426 -3.20 -5.22 2.84
N GLU A 427 -2.77 -5.22 4.11
CA GLU A 427 -3.26 -4.22 5.07
C GLU A 427 -2.78 -2.80 4.75
N THR A 428 -3.70 -1.85 4.59
CA THR A 428 -3.38 -0.41 4.69
C THR A 428 -3.61 0.09 6.13
N ARG A 429 -2.53 0.50 6.80
CA ARG A 429 -2.54 1.10 8.14
C ARG A 429 -2.30 2.60 8.06
N LEU A 430 -3.37 3.39 8.10
CA LEU A 430 -3.31 4.83 8.35
C LEU A 430 -3.29 5.09 9.86
N LEU A 431 -2.21 5.66 10.40
CA LEU A 431 -2.09 6.00 11.81
C LEU A 431 -1.94 7.50 12.06
N ASN A 432 -2.54 7.97 13.15
CA ASN A 432 -2.18 9.22 13.79
C ASN A 432 -1.30 8.91 15.00
N ILE A 433 -0.03 9.29 14.91
CA ILE A 433 0.98 9.02 15.93
C ILE A 433 1.12 10.17 16.94
N GLY A 434 0.22 11.15 16.89
CA GLY A 434 0.25 12.33 17.76
C GLY A 434 1.26 13.39 17.28
N PRO A 435 1.54 14.41 18.10
CA PRO A 435 2.52 15.43 17.77
C PRO A 435 3.93 14.82 17.67
N LEU A 436 4.75 15.35 16.76
CA LEU A 436 6.18 15.04 16.76
C LEU A 436 6.80 15.70 18.01
N PRO A 437 7.37 14.92 18.94
CA PRO A 437 7.84 15.40 20.25
C PRO A 437 9.02 16.35 20.13
#